data_AF-A0A821YTU7-F1
#
_entry.id   AF-A0A821YTU7-F1
#
_cell.length_a   1.000
_cell.length_b   1.000
_cell.length_c   1.000
_cell.angle_alpha   90.00
_cell.angle_beta   90.00
_cell.angle_gamma   90.00
#
_symmetry.space_group_name_H-M   'P 1'
#
loop_
_entity.id
_entity.type
_entity.pdbx_description
1 polymer ?
#
loop_
_entity_poly.entity_id
_entity_poly.type
_entity_poly.pdbx_seq_one_letter_code
_entity_poly.pdbx_strand_id
1 'polypeptide(L)'
;MKSKLYVPGVGQAGVNQLGGVFVNGRPLPDHVRQQIVELALLGIRPCDISRKLLVSHGCVSKILTRFYETGSIRPGSINGGSGRQSKVN
;
A
#
# COMPACT_ATOMS: atom_id res chain seq x y z
N MET A 1 9.86 6.17 35.32
CA MET A 1 8.71 6.51 34.46
C MET A 1 9.21 7.38 33.30
N LYS A 2 9.57 6.81 32.15
CA LYS A 2 9.96 7.63 30.99
C LYS A 2 8.71 7.96 30.18
N SER A 3 8.25 9.21 30.32
CA SER A 3 7.25 9.84 29.49
C SER A 3 7.67 9.76 28.03
N LYS A 4 7.00 8.89 27.27
CA LYS A 4 7.13 8.82 25.82
C LYS A 4 6.51 10.11 25.28
N LEU A 5 7.35 11.07 24.88
CA LEU A 5 6.93 12.26 24.16
C LEU A 5 6.14 11.81 22.92
N TYR A 6 4.81 11.98 22.95
CA TYR A 6 3.95 11.79 21.80
C TYR A 6 4.28 12.90 20.80
N VAL A 7 5.05 12.55 19.78
CA VAL A 7 5.34 13.41 18.62
C VAL A 7 4.22 13.22 17.59
N PRO A 8 3.31 14.20 17.41
CA PRO A 8 2.25 14.11 16.41
C PRO A 8 2.90 14.23 15.02
N GLY A 9 3.11 13.10 14.35
CA GLY A 9 3.67 13.08 12.99
C GLY A 9 4.45 11.83 12.60
N VAL A 10 4.88 10.99 13.56
CA VAL A 10 5.42 9.66 13.26
C VAL A 10 4.25 8.69 13.17
N GLY A 11 3.92 8.26 11.95
CA GLY A 11 2.88 7.25 11.75
C GLY A 11 3.22 6.02 12.58
N GLN A 12 2.24 5.47 13.29
CA GLN A 12 2.45 4.25 14.06
C GLN A 12 2.73 3.10 13.09
N ALA A 13 3.93 2.51 13.22
CA ALA A 13 4.30 1.31 12.49
C ALA A 13 3.49 0.12 13.03
N GLY A 14 3.05 -0.75 12.12
CA GLY A 14 2.31 -1.96 12.44
C GLY A 14 2.71 -3.10 11.51
N VAL A 15 2.23 -4.30 11.84
CA VAL A 15 2.40 -5.51 11.04
C VAL A 15 1.01 -5.96 10.58
N ASN A 16 0.86 -6.25 9.29
CA ASN A 16 -0.39 -6.74 8.74
C ASN A 16 -0.54 -8.27 8.91
N GLN A 17 -1.68 -8.84 8.51
CA GLN A 17 -1.96 -10.28 8.64
C GLN A 17 -1.04 -11.19 7.81
N LEU A 18 -0.35 -10.63 6.81
CA LEU A 18 0.63 -11.33 5.99
C LEU A 18 2.04 -11.22 6.58
N GLY A 19 2.23 -10.53 7.71
CA GLY A 19 3.54 -10.30 8.32
C GLY A 19 4.31 -9.10 7.75
N GLY A 20 3.71 -8.31 6.84
CA GLY A 20 4.36 -7.15 6.25
C GLY A 20 4.27 -5.91 7.14
N VAL A 21 5.36 -5.14 7.19
CA VAL A 21 5.46 -3.90 7.96
C VAL A 21 4.85 -2.74 7.18
N PHE A 22 4.07 -1.90 7.86
CA PHE A 22 3.48 -0.69 7.29
C PHE A 22 3.50 0.46 8.29
N VAL A 23 3.35 1.68 7.79
CA VAL A 23 3.23 2.89 8.61
C VAL A 23 1.89 3.54 8.35
N ASN A 24 1.06 3.68 9.39
CA ASN A 24 -0.25 4.30 9.25
C ASN A 24 -0.16 5.73 8.69
N GLY A 25 -1.02 6.04 7.72
CA GLY A 25 -1.06 7.36 7.07
C GLY A 25 0.12 7.68 6.16
N ARG A 26 1.00 6.70 5.87
CA ARG A 26 2.12 6.87 4.94
C ARG A 26 1.96 5.94 3.74
N PRO A 27 2.36 6.38 2.53
CA PRO A 27 2.40 5.50 1.37
C PRO A 27 3.45 4.40 1.57
N LEU A 28 3.28 3.27 0.86
CA LEU A 28 4.34 2.26 0.75
C LEU A 28 5.62 2.89 0.18
N PRO A 29 6.81 2.41 0.59
CA PRO A 29 8.07 2.84 -0.02
C PRO A 29 8.09 2.62 -1.54
N ASP A 30 8.70 3.54 -2.29
CA ASP A 30 8.74 3.48 -3.76
C ASP A 30 9.30 2.16 -4.30
N HIS A 31 10.33 1.58 -3.66
CA HIS A 31 10.88 0.29 -4.09
C HIS A 31 9.86 -0.86 -4.02
N VAL A 32 8.99 -0.89 -3.00
CA VAL A 32 7.92 -1.90 -2.90
C VAL A 32 6.87 -1.66 -4.00
N ARG A 33 6.54 -0.39 -4.25
CA ARG A 33 5.59 -0.01 -5.30
C ARG A 33 6.11 -0.39 -6.69
N GLN A 34 7.41 -0.21 -6.94
CA GLN A 34 8.10 -0.67 -8.15
C GLN A 34 8.03 -2.18 -8.31
N GLN A 35 8.38 -2.94 -7.26
CA GLN A 35 8.32 -4.40 -7.28
C GLN A 35 6.91 -4.94 -7.56
N ILE A 36 5.86 -4.30 -7.03
CA ILE A 36 4.47 -4.67 -7.34
C ILE A 36 4.19 -4.57 -8.84
N VAL A 37 4.60 -3.47 -9.47
CA VAL A 37 4.39 -3.25 -10.91
C VAL A 37 5.24 -4.18 -11.75
N GLU A 38 6.52 -4.33 -11.40
CA GLU A 38 7.45 -5.22 -12.11
C GLU A 38 6.93 -6.67 -12.13
N LEU A 39 6.52 -7.22 -10.99
CA LEU A 39 5.98 -8.57 -10.92
C LEU A 39 4.68 -8.72 -11.73
N ALA A 40 3.83 -7.69 -11.75
CA ALA A 40 2.62 -7.72 -12.56
C ALA A 40 2.91 -7.71 -14.07
N LEU A 41 3.90 -6.92 -14.50
CA LEU A 41 4.36 -6.88 -15.90
C LEU A 41 5.00 -8.22 -16.32
N LEU A 42 5.61 -8.95 -15.38
CA LEU A 42 6.08 -10.33 -15.58
C LEU A 42 4.95 -11.37 -15.59
N GLY A 43 3.68 -10.96 -15.52
CA GLY A 43 2.52 -11.84 -15.57
C GLY A 43 2.20 -12.54 -14.24
N ILE A 44 2.83 -12.15 -13.12
CA ILE A 44 2.52 -12.72 -11.82
C ILE A 44 1.16 -12.22 -11.34
N ARG A 45 0.31 -13.15 -10.86
CA ARG A 45 -1.04 -12.81 -10.40
C ARG A 45 -0.98 -11.89 -9.17
N PRO A 46 -1.88 -10.90 -9.03
CA PRO A 46 -1.89 -9.97 -7.88
C PRO A 46 -1.97 -10.66 -6.51
N CYS A 47 -2.65 -11.79 -6.41
CA CYS A 47 -2.71 -12.57 -5.18
C CYS A 47 -1.36 -13.20 -4.80
N ASP A 48 -0.56 -13.61 -5.78
CA ASP A 48 0.78 -14.13 -5.57
C ASP A 48 1.75 -12.98 -5.22
N ILE A 49 1.61 -11.81 -5.84
CA ILE A 49 2.35 -10.59 -5.48
C ILE A 49 2.09 -10.19 -4.03
N SER A 50 0.81 -10.17 -3.61
CA SER A 50 0.40 -9.85 -2.24
C SER A 50 1.09 -10.74 -1.21
N ARG A 51 1.15 -12.05 -1.45
CA ARG A 51 1.84 -13.02 -0.59
C ARG A 51 3.36 -12.85 -0.62
N LYS A 52 3.97 -12.66 -1.81
CA LYS A 52 5.43 -12.51 -1.95
C LYS A 52 5.98 -11.27 -1.26
N LEU A 53 5.27 -10.15 -1.37
CA LEU A 53 5.71 -8.87 -0.81
C LEU A 53 5.13 -8.58 0.58
N LEU A 54 4.30 -9.50 1.12
CA LEU A 54 3.59 -9.34 2.38
C LEU A 54 2.74 -8.06 2.43
N VAL A 55 2.23 -7.61 1.28
CA VAL A 55 1.41 -6.40 1.14
C VAL A 55 -0.05 -6.82 0.99
N SER A 56 -0.98 -6.08 1.61
CA SER A 56 -2.41 -6.40 1.50
C SER A 56 -2.91 -6.35 0.05
N HIS A 57 -3.81 -7.26 -0.30
CA HIS A 57 -4.38 -7.35 -1.65
C HIS A 57 -4.99 -6.02 -2.12
N GLY A 58 -5.69 -5.30 -1.24
CA GLY A 58 -6.28 -3.99 -1.56
C GLY A 58 -5.22 -2.94 -1.91
N CYS A 59 -4.03 -2.99 -1.30
CA CYS A 59 -2.94 -2.07 -1.63
C CYS A 59 -2.30 -2.43 -2.98
N VAL A 60 -2.05 -3.72 -3.23
CA VAL A 60 -1.58 -4.23 -4.54
C VAL A 60 -2.54 -3.79 -5.65
N SER A 61 -3.83 -4.07 -5.50
CA SER A 61 -4.85 -3.69 -6.49
C SER A 61 -4.86 -2.18 -6.75
N LYS A 62 -4.82 -1.35 -5.69
CA LYS A 62 -4.85 0.11 -5.83
C LYS A 62 -3.62 0.67 -6.55
N ILE A 63 -2.45 0.08 -6.34
CA ILE A 63 -1.22 0.47 -7.05
C ILE A 63 -1.31 0.07 -8.52
N LEU A 64 -1.72 -1.17 -8.81
CA LEU A 64 -1.81 -1.67 -10.18
C LEU A 64 -2.86 -0.92 -11.00
N THR A 65 -4.07 -0.69 -10.46
CA THR A 65 -5.10 0.12 -11.12
C THR A 65 -4.54 1.48 -11.52
N ARG A 66 -3.92 2.17 -10.57
CA ARG A 66 -3.36 3.50 -10.81
C ARG A 66 -2.21 3.50 -11.82
N PHE A 67 -1.36 2.46 -11.79
CA PHE A 67 -0.29 2.30 -12.78
C PHE A 67 -0.85 2.08 -14.18
N TYR A 68 -1.88 1.24 -14.34
CA TYR A 68 -2.50 1.01 -15.64
C TYR A 68 -3.26 2.24 -16.16
N GLU A 69 -3.83 3.06 -15.28
CA GLU A 69 -4.52 4.30 -15.66
C GLU A 69 -3.57 5.45 -16.02
N THR A 70 -2.44 5.57 -15.32
CA THR A 70 -1.60 6.79 -15.36
C THR A 70 -0.14 6.56 -15.77
N GLY A 71 0.32 5.30 -15.80
CA GLY A 71 1.74 4.95 -15.93
C GLY A 71 2.61 5.30 -14.71
N SER A 72 2.05 5.90 -13.65
CA SER A 72 2.83 6.38 -12.51
C SER A 72 2.80 5.42 -11.33
N ILE A 73 3.99 5.13 -10.79
CA ILE A 73 4.14 4.41 -9.52
C ILE A 73 4.02 5.33 -8.31
N ARG A 74 4.16 6.65 -8.47
CA ARG A 74 4.23 7.58 -7.32
C ARG A 74 2.89 7.62 -6.60
N PRO A 75 2.80 7.87 -5.28
CA PRO A 75 1.54 8.05 -4.57
C PRO A 75 0.79 9.30 -5.07
N GLY A 76 -0.53 9.35 -4.86
CA GLY A 76 -1.34 10.52 -5.23
C GLY A 76 -1.21 11.62 -4.20
N SER A 77 -1.55 12.85 -4.60
CA SER A 77 -1.80 13.91 -3.64
C SER A 77 -2.87 13.42 -2.67
N ILE A 78 -2.61 13.55 -1.36
CA ILE A 78 -3.44 13.01 -0.27
C ILE A 78 -4.81 13.72 -0.18
N ASN A 79 -5.09 14.69 -1.05
CA ASN A 79 -6.22 15.61 -0.98
C ASN A 79 -7.50 15.14 -1.69
N GLY A 80 -7.72 13.84 -1.90
CA GLY A 80 -9.00 13.39 -2.46
C GLY A 80 -9.21 11.87 -2.40
N GLY A 81 -10.24 11.45 -1.66
CA GLY A 81 -10.83 10.12 -1.84
C GLY A 81 -10.96 9.26 -0.58
N SER A 82 -11.75 9.73 0.39
CA SER A 82 -12.61 8.83 1.18
C SER A 82 -13.49 8.04 0.22
N GLY A 83 -13.50 6.71 0.28
CA GLY A 83 -14.39 5.92 -0.58
C GLY A 83 -14.22 4.42 -0.41
N ARG A 84 -14.90 3.87 0.60
CA ARG A 84 -15.28 2.45 0.61
C ARG A 84 -16.25 2.24 -0.55
N GLN A 85 -15.85 1.54 -1.59
CA GLN A 85 -16.80 1.01 -2.55
C GLN A 85 -17.25 -0.36 -2.03
N SER A 86 -18.15 -0.32 -1.05
CA SER A 86 -18.95 -1.50 -0.70
C SER A 86 -19.85 -1.78 -1.89
N LYS A 87 -19.59 -2.87 -2.62
CA LYS A 87 -20.63 -3.49 -3.46
C LYS A 87 -21.71 -3.99 -2.50
N VAL A 88 -22.80 -3.24 -2.37
CA VAL A 88 -24.07 -3.74 -1.84
C VAL A 88 -24.82 -4.28 -3.05
N ASN A 89 -25.13 -5.56 -2.99
CA ASN A 89 -26.17 -6.19 -3.80
C ASN A 89 -27.43 -6.29 -2.96
#